data_AF-A0A254N255-F1
#
_entry.id   AF-A0A254N255-F1
#
_cell.length_a   1.000
_cell.length_b   1.000
_cell.length_c   1.000
_cell.angle_alpha   90.00
_cell.angle_beta   90.00
_cell.angle_gamma   90.00
#
_symmetry.space_group_name_H-M   'P 1'
#
loop_
_entity.id
_entity.type
_entity.pdbx_description
1 polymer ?
#
loop_
_entity_poly.entity_id
_entity_poly.type
_entity_poly.pdbx_seq_one_letter_code
_entity_poly.pdbx_strand_id
1 'polypeptide(L)'
;MKGLVLPASGLLLLMAGAAYLLQPAPSAPQAAQPPAAPVALALPPAAVPAPAGPPGVPMPAPAAPSPPSTSAPSAAIGSEGYGPHIERAAAGNSPAADWEAVKWLRACAANSRMRDSLTSLRDRGLEPQLMAEMLREADAESRRCQTVTEAHRWLLPSLAARAMRGQVPEAAAAYSNAVFPGDLTASERQEVADAMRRDALTGDAASLRAALQSHPAWGLTDQERMVYAAALQQLPDRAADAQWARSMTAQGLLPAVPPNRPALQAAVQKAAAEIAARARAAPGG
;
A
#
# COMPACT_ATOMS: atom_id res chain seq x y z
N MET A 1 -48.38 -37.68 8.53
CA MET A 1 -48.48 -38.03 9.96
C MET A 1 -47.65 -39.28 10.24
N LYS A 2 -46.95 -39.31 11.40
CA LYS A 2 -45.94 -40.29 11.88
C LYS A 2 -44.57 -40.11 11.21
N GLY A 3 -43.54 -39.49 11.80
CA GLY A 3 -43.23 -39.22 13.22
C GLY A 3 -42.36 -40.35 13.77
N LEU A 4 -41.04 -40.26 13.58
CA LEU A 4 -40.06 -41.14 14.22
C LEU A 4 -39.16 -40.29 15.12
N VAL A 5 -39.30 -40.53 16.42
CA VAL A 5 -38.54 -39.95 17.52
C VAL A 5 -37.44 -40.94 17.87
N LEU A 6 -36.18 -40.50 17.91
CA LEU A 6 -35.06 -41.26 18.49
C LEU A 6 -34.62 -40.59 19.79
N PRO A 7 -34.43 -41.35 20.89
CA PRO A 7 -34.19 -40.81 22.20
C PRO A 7 -32.74 -40.36 22.39
N ALA A 8 -32.62 -39.28 23.16
CA ALA A 8 -31.42 -38.87 23.86
C ALA A 8 -31.05 -39.89 24.95
N SER A 9 -29.76 -40.13 25.13
CA SER A 9 -29.04 -40.23 26.42
C SER A 9 -27.89 -41.24 26.32
N GLY A 10 -26.70 -40.78 26.73
CA GLY A 10 -25.61 -41.66 27.15
C GLY A 10 -24.33 -41.50 26.36
N LEU A 11 -23.46 -40.58 26.78
CA LEU A 11 -22.21 -40.93 27.44
C LEU A 11 -21.47 -39.64 27.84
N LEU A 12 -21.70 -39.22 29.09
CA LEU A 12 -20.84 -38.33 29.84
C LEU A 12 -19.91 -39.26 30.62
N LEU A 13 -18.59 -39.19 30.41
CA LEU A 13 -17.55 -39.30 31.45
C LEU A 13 -16.14 -39.44 30.81
N LEU A 14 -15.19 -38.78 31.48
CA LEU A 14 -13.73 -38.99 31.47
C LEU A 14 -12.92 -38.39 30.32
N MET A 15 -12.65 -37.09 30.43
CA MET A 15 -11.30 -36.53 30.21
C MET A 15 -11.05 -35.38 31.18
N ALA A 16 -10.84 -35.73 32.46
CA ALA A 16 -10.28 -34.82 33.46
C ALA A 16 -8.87 -35.31 33.78
N GLY A 17 -7.85 -34.52 33.43
CA GLY A 17 -6.50 -34.69 33.95
C GLY A 17 -5.38 -34.65 32.91
N ALA A 18 -4.95 -33.45 32.49
CA ALA A 18 -3.57 -33.18 32.05
C ALA A 18 -3.27 -31.66 31.83
N ALA A 19 -3.89 -30.74 32.59
CA ALA A 19 -3.69 -29.29 32.38
C ALA A 19 -3.07 -28.57 33.60
N TYR A 20 -2.12 -29.22 34.30
CA TYR A 20 -1.50 -28.66 35.51
C TYR A 20 0.04 -28.50 35.46
N LEU A 21 0.64 -28.38 34.27
CA LEU A 21 2.10 -28.20 34.13
C LEU A 21 2.56 -26.94 33.36
N LEU A 22 1.72 -25.91 33.23
CA LEU A 22 2.17 -24.59 32.80
C LEU A 22 1.77 -23.53 33.83
N GLN A 23 2.49 -23.49 34.95
CA GLN A 23 2.53 -22.30 35.80
C GLN A 23 3.59 -21.34 35.24
N PRO A 24 3.23 -20.09 34.88
CA PRO A 24 4.22 -19.07 34.60
C PRO A 24 4.94 -18.68 35.90
N ALA A 25 6.26 -18.53 35.82
CA ALA A 25 7.08 -18.07 36.93
C ALA A 25 6.64 -16.65 37.38
N PRO A 26 6.66 -16.35 38.70
CA PRO A 26 6.35 -15.01 39.18
C PRO A 26 7.42 -14.02 38.69
N SER A 27 7.00 -13.05 37.88
CA SER A 27 7.83 -11.92 37.47
C SER A 27 8.29 -11.14 38.70
N ALA A 28 9.61 -10.94 38.80
CA ALA A 28 10.22 -10.10 39.83
C ALA A 28 9.65 -8.66 39.81
N PRO A 29 9.59 -7.97 40.96
CA PRO A 29 9.11 -6.60 41.02
C PRO A 29 9.97 -5.68 40.15
N GLN A 30 9.36 -5.11 39.12
CA GLN A 30 9.95 -4.09 38.27
C GLN A 30 10.24 -2.85 39.12
N ALA A 31 11.52 -2.51 39.26
CA ALA A 31 11.95 -1.26 39.87
C ALA A 31 11.31 -0.08 39.12
N ALA A 32 10.73 0.85 39.88
CA ALA A 32 10.12 2.06 39.35
C ALA A 32 11.13 2.85 38.51
N GLN A 33 10.84 2.99 37.21
CA GLN A 33 11.58 3.91 36.35
C GLN A 33 11.27 5.36 36.77
N PRO A 34 12.27 6.24 36.89
CA PRO A 34 12.05 7.65 37.13
C PRO A 34 11.32 8.31 35.96
N PRO A 35 10.52 9.37 36.20
CA PRO A 35 9.76 10.03 35.15
C PRO A 35 10.71 10.63 34.11
N ALA A 36 10.53 10.21 32.86
CA ALA A 36 11.21 10.78 31.72
C ALA A 36 10.82 12.26 31.57
N ALA A 37 11.84 13.13 31.52
CA ALA A 37 11.67 14.54 31.22
C ALA A 37 10.99 14.73 29.85
N PRO A 38 10.22 15.82 29.65
CA PRO A 38 9.58 16.09 28.37
C PRO A 38 10.64 16.31 27.28
N VAL A 39 10.71 15.37 26.34
CA VAL A 39 11.47 15.53 25.10
C VAL A 39 10.75 16.57 24.25
N ALA A 40 11.36 17.74 24.12
CA ALA A 40 10.90 18.77 23.20
C ALA A 40 11.01 18.26 21.75
N LEU A 41 9.89 18.33 21.02
CA LEU A 41 9.79 18.06 19.59
C LEU A 41 10.62 19.10 18.82
N ALA A 42 11.83 18.74 18.41
CA ALA A 42 12.57 19.46 17.40
C ALA A 42 12.31 18.79 16.03
N LEU A 43 11.41 19.37 15.25
CA LEU A 43 11.48 19.23 13.80
C LEU A 43 12.84 19.81 13.35
N PRO A 44 13.63 19.11 12.53
CA PRO A 44 14.89 19.68 12.06
C PRO A 44 14.57 20.98 11.28
N PRO A 45 15.20 22.11 11.62
CA PRO A 45 15.06 23.32 10.82
C PRO A 45 15.65 23.06 9.43
N ALA A 46 14.92 23.47 8.40
CA ALA A 46 15.48 23.62 7.06
C ALA A 46 16.64 24.61 7.14
N ALA A 47 17.87 24.10 7.05
CA ALA A 47 19.05 24.93 6.96
C ALA A 47 19.01 25.67 5.63
N VAL A 48 18.68 26.97 5.68
CA VAL A 48 18.89 27.89 4.57
C VAL A 48 20.37 28.31 4.65
N PRO A 49 21.23 27.97 3.68
CA PRO A 49 22.60 28.48 3.69
C PRO A 49 22.58 29.97 3.39
N ALA A 50 23.21 30.75 4.27
CA ALA A 50 23.51 32.16 4.06
C ALA A 50 24.59 32.31 2.96
N PRO A 51 24.56 33.41 2.17
CA PRO A 51 25.49 33.60 1.06
C PRO A 51 26.86 34.05 1.57
N ALA A 52 27.90 33.27 1.27
CA ALA A 52 29.27 33.75 1.32
C ALA A 52 29.61 34.39 -0.03
N GLY A 53 30.04 35.67 0.01
CA GLY A 53 30.59 36.38 -1.15
C GLY A 53 31.91 35.76 -1.64
N PRO A 54 32.30 36.04 -2.90
CA PRO A 54 33.12 35.13 -3.71
C PRO A 54 34.63 35.34 -3.55
N PRO A 55 35.42 34.34 -3.95
CA PRO A 55 36.40 34.60 -5.00
C PRO A 55 36.19 33.66 -6.20
N GLY A 56 36.46 34.21 -7.38
CA GLY A 56 36.00 33.72 -8.68
C GLY A 56 36.41 32.29 -9.04
N VAL A 57 35.46 31.59 -9.65
CA VAL A 57 35.62 30.30 -10.33
C VAL A 57 34.70 30.34 -11.56
N PRO A 58 35.13 29.88 -12.75
CA PRO A 58 34.44 30.13 -14.01
C PRO A 58 33.01 29.57 -14.05
N MET A 59 32.14 30.38 -14.63
CA MET A 59 30.71 30.17 -14.82
C MET A 59 30.43 28.83 -15.54
N PRO A 60 29.74 27.86 -14.93
CA PRO A 60 29.18 26.74 -15.68
C PRO A 60 27.99 27.25 -16.50
N ALA A 61 27.97 26.87 -17.78
CA ALA A 61 26.89 27.20 -18.71
C ALA A 61 25.52 26.77 -18.15
N PRO A 62 24.46 27.56 -18.36
CA PRO A 62 23.13 27.20 -17.89
C PRO A 62 22.70 25.87 -18.53
N ALA A 63 22.41 24.88 -17.68
CA ALA A 63 21.79 23.64 -18.10
C ALA A 63 20.44 23.98 -18.74
N ALA A 64 20.28 23.55 -20.00
CA ALA A 64 19.03 23.68 -20.71
C ALA A 64 17.90 23.01 -19.91
N PRO A 65 16.68 23.58 -19.91
CA PRO A 65 15.54 22.95 -19.26
C PRO A 65 15.34 21.54 -19.84
N SER A 66 15.33 20.54 -18.96
CA SER A 66 14.98 19.17 -19.32
C SER A 66 13.62 19.19 -20.03
N PRO A 67 13.50 18.61 -21.23
CA PRO A 67 12.23 18.56 -21.92
C PRO A 67 11.20 17.81 -21.06
N PRO A 68 9.91 18.18 -21.12
CA PRO A 68 8.87 17.45 -20.43
C PRO A 68 8.93 15.98 -20.83
N SER A 69 9.03 15.10 -19.83
CA SER A 69 8.89 13.66 -20.01
C SER A 69 7.56 13.39 -20.70
N THR A 70 7.62 13.21 -22.01
CA THR A 70 6.45 12.85 -22.80
C THR A 70 6.21 11.38 -22.48
N SER A 71 5.22 11.11 -21.63
CA SER A 71 4.73 9.76 -21.39
C SER A 71 4.37 9.17 -22.75
N ALA A 72 5.21 8.28 -23.28
CA ALA A 72 4.90 7.57 -24.51
C ALA A 72 3.55 6.87 -24.30
N PRO A 73 2.59 6.97 -25.24
CA PRO A 73 1.32 6.30 -25.10
C PRO A 73 1.57 4.81 -24.92
N SER A 74 1.04 4.21 -23.86
CA SER A 74 1.05 2.75 -23.66
C SER A 74 0.50 2.13 -24.94
N ALA A 75 1.33 1.32 -25.61
CA ALA A 75 0.92 0.64 -26.84
C ALA A 75 -0.38 -0.11 -26.56
N ALA A 76 -1.42 0.15 -27.36
CA ALA A 76 -2.69 -0.54 -27.22
C ALA A 76 -2.45 -2.04 -27.39
N ILE A 77 -2.74 -2.82 -26.35
CA ILE A 77 -2.44 -4.26 -26.33
C ILE A 77 -3.48 -4.97 -27.18
N GLY A 78 -3.00 -5.56 -28.27
CA GLY A 78 -3.81 -6.30 -29.22
C GLY A 78 -3.99 -7.76 -28.81
N SER A 79 -4.17 -8.63 -29.80
CA SER A 79 -4.36 -10.07 -29.61
C SER A 79 -3.10 -10.79 -29.14
N GLU A 80 -1.93 -10.13 -29.13
CA GLU A 80 -0.67 -10.69 -28.65
C GLU A 80 -0.61 -10.89 -27.12
N GLY A 81 -1.51 -10.24 -26.38
CA GLY A 81 -1.55 -10.30 -24.91
C GLY A 81 -0.36 -9.63 -24.22
N TYR A 82 -0.21 -9.83 -22.91
CA TYR A 82 0.77 -9.08 -22.11
C TYR A 82 2.21 -9.60 -22.20
N GLY A 83 2.43 -10.90 -22.48
CA GLY A 83 3.74 -11.56 -22.40
C GLY A 83 4.86 -10.80 -23.12
N PRO A 84 4.75 -10.54 -24.45
CA PRO A 84 5.80 -9.84 -25.20
C PRO A 84 6.08 -8.41 -24.72
N HIS A 85 5.09 -7.74 -24.13
CA HIS A 85 5.28 -6.39 -23.58
C HIS A 85 6.02 -6.44 -22.24
N ILE A 86 5.74 -7.45 -21.41
CA ILE A 86 6.48 -7.70 -20.16
C ILE A 86 7.94 -8.05 -20.47
N GLU A 87 8.20 -8.90 -21.47
CA GLU A 87 9.56 -9.24 -21.91
C GLU A 87 10.33 -8.00 -22.37
N ARG A 88 9.70 -7.12 -23.16
CA ARG A 88 10.30 -5.85 -23.60
C ARG A 88 10.60 -4.91 -22.43
N ALA A 89 9.68 -4.78 -21.48
CA ALA A 89 9.91 -3.98 -20.27
C ALA A 89 11.09 -4.57 -19.47
N ALA A 90 11.10 -5.90 -19.28
CA ALA A 90 12.14 -6.61 -18.55
C ALA A 90 13.54 -6.42 -19.15
N ALA A 91 13.66 -6.44 -20.48
CA ALA A 91 14.90 -6.22 -21.22
C ALA A 91 15.30 -4.74 -21.34
N GLY A 92 14.37 -3.82 -21.11
CA GLY A 92 14.59 -2.38 -21.17
C GLY A 92 15.08 -1.78 -19.84
N ASN A 93 15.26 -0.45 -19.85
CA ASN A 93 15.64 0.34 -18.67
C ASN A 93 14.68 1.52 -18.43
N SER A 94 13.41 1.37 -18.81
CA SER A 94 12.40 2.42 -18.65
C SER A 94 11.55 2.15 -17.40
N PRO A 95 11.65 2.96 -16.33
CA PRO A 95 10.83 2.78 -15.14
C PRO A 95 9.33 2.82 -15.42
N ALA A 96 8.90 3.63 -16.38
CA ALA A 96 7.50 3.69 -16.81
C ALA A 96 7.05 2.38 -17.47
N ALA A 97 7.89 1.79 -18.34
CA ALA A 97 7.57 0.51 -18.96
C ALA A 97 7.59 -0.64 -17.93
N ASP A 98 8.52 -0.61 -16.99
CA ASP A 98 8.56 -1.55 -15.87
C ASP A 98 7.27 -1.47 -15.05
N TRP A 99 6.78 -0.25 -14.80
CA TRP A 99 5.52 -0.04 -14.07
C TRP A 99 4.29 -0.55 -14.83
N GLU A 100 4.19 -0.30 -16.14
CA GLU A 100 3.11 -0.88 -16.95
C GLU A 100 3.11 -2.40 -16.87
N ALA A 101 4.28 -3.04 -16.96
CA ALA A 101 4.42 -4.48 -16.82
C ALA A 101 3.97 -4.98 -15.43
N VAL A 102 4.33 -4.27 -14.36
CA VAL A 102 3.86 -4.57 -12.99
C VAL A 102 2.34 -4.49 -12.90
N LYS A 103 1.71 -3.47 -13.51
CA LYS A 103 0.24 -3.34 -13.53
C LYS A 103 -0.42 -4.52 -14.22
N TRP A 104 0.08 -4.95 -15.39
CA TRP A 104 -0.45 -6.12 -16.09
C TRP A 104 -0.29 -7.42 -15.29
N LEU A 105 0.89 -7.63 -14.69
CA LEU A 105 1.13 -8.81 -13.85
C LEU A 105 0.17 -8.87 -12.65
N ARG A 106 -0.07 -7.73 -11.98
CA ARG A 106 -1.02 -7.63 -10.87
C ARG A 106 -2.46 -7.81 -11.33
N ALA A 107 -2.85 -7.23 -12.46
CA ALA A 107 -4.17 -7.40 -13.05
C ALA A 107 -4.43 -8.88 -13.35
N CYS A 108 -3.48 -9.57 -14.00
CA CYS A 108 -3.59 -11.00 -14.28
C CYS A 108 -3.69 -11.87 -13.02
N ALA A 109 -2.95 -11.53 -11.96
CA ALA A 109 -3.04 -12.25 -10.68
C ALA A 109 -4.38 -12.03 -9.95
N ALA A 110 -5.06 -10.90 -10.17
CA ALA A 110 -6.34 -10.58 -9.56
C ALA A 110 -7.55 -11.07 -10.38
N ASN A 111 -7.39 -11.20 -11.70
CA ASN A 111 -8.51 -11.35 -12.63
C ASN A 111 -9.36 -12.61 -12.40
N SER A 112 -8.74 -13.75 -12.06
CA SER A 112 -9.50 -14.99 -11.78
C SER A 112 -10.48 -14.81 -10.61
N ARG A 113 -9.98 -14.30 -9.47
CA ARG A 113 -10.81 -14.01 -8.28
C ARG A 113 -11.89 -12.97 -8.57
N MET A 114 -11.58 -11.95 -9.37
CA MET A 114 -12.55 -10.94 -9.78
C MET A 114 -13.67 -11.57 -10.61
N ARG A 115 -13.33 -12.38 -11.62
CA ARG A 115 -14.31 -13.07 -12.47
C ARG A 115 -15.21 -14.02 -11.69
N ASP A 116 -14.65 -14.78 -10.75
CA ASP A 116 -15.42 -15.67 -9.88
C ASP A 116 -16.39 -14.87 -8.98
N SER A 117 -15.93 -13.74 -8.45
CA SER A 117 -16.77 -12.84 -7.65
C SER A 117 -17.93 -12.26 -8.48
N LEU A 118 -17.65 -11.81 -9.71
CA LEU A 118 -18.66 -11.28 -10.64
C LEU A 118 -19.68 -12.36 -11.02
N THR A 119 -19.23 -13.59 -11.25
CA THR A 119 -20.10 -14.73 -11.53
C THR A 119 -21.02 -15.02 -10.34
N SER A 120 -20.47 -15.06 -9.11
CA SER A 120 -21.28 -15.24 -7.90
C SER A 120 -22.31 -14.12 -7.69
N LEU A 121 -21.96 -12.87 -8.00
CA LEU A 121 -22.87 -11.73 -7.90
C LEU A 121 -23.99 -11.81 -8.94
N ARG A 122 -23.67 -12.15 -10.19
CA ARG A 122 -24.66 -12.40 -11.25
C ARG A 122 -25.64 -13.48 -10.84
N ASP A 123 -25.15 -14.60 -10.29
CA ASP A 123 -25.98 -15.75 -9.92
C ASP A 123 -26.90 -15.43 -8.71
N ARG A 124 -26.61 -14.36 -7.94
CA ARG A 124 -27.48 -13.81 -6.89
C ARG A 124 -28.52 -12.81 -7.41
N GLY A 125 -28.58 -12.58 -8.71
CA GLY A 125 -29.55 -11.68 -9.33
C GLY A 125 -29.20 -10.20 -9.19
N LEU A 126 -27.91 -9.84 -9.03
CA LEU A 126 -27.49 -8.46 -9.25
C LEU A 126 -27.73 -8.05 -10.71
N GLU A 127 -27.87 -6.74 -10.93
CA GLU A 127 -28.26 -6.11 -12.19
C GLU A 127 -27.59 -6.79 -13.41
N PRO A 128 -28.38 -7.52 -14.26
CA PRO A 128 -27.81 -8.43 -15.24
C PRO A 128 -26.95 -7.75 -16.31
N GLN A 129 -27.30 -6.52 -16.72
CA GLN A 129 -26.63 -5.81 -17.79
C GLN A 129 -25.23 -5.35 -17.38
N LEU A 130 -25.11 -4.72 -16.21
CA LEU A 130 -23.86 -4.32 -15.58
C LEU A 130 -22.97 -5.54 -15.34
N MET A 131 -23.53 -6.63 -14.80
CA MET A 131 -22.75 -7.85 -14.60
C MET A 131 -22.26 -8.47 -15.91
N ALA A 132 -23.07 -8.43 -16.98
CA ALA A 132 -22.65 -8.91 -18.30
C ALA A 132 -21.51 -8.05 -18.88
N GLU A 133 -21.55 -6.73 -18.71
CA GLU A 133 -20.48 -5.83 -19.13
C GLU A 133 -19.19 -6.09 -18.35
N MET A 134 -19.25 -6.16 -17.03
CA MET A 134 -18.09 -6.43 -16.19
C MET A 134 -17.46 -7.81 -16.48
N LEU A 135 -18.29 -8.83 -16.74
CA LEU A 135 -17.80 -10.16 -17.14
C LEU A 135 -17.13 -10.11 -18.51
N ARG A 136 -17.67 -9.34 -19.48
CA ARG A 136 -17.05 -9.15 -20.79
C ARG A 136 -15.66 -8.51 -20.67
N GLU A 137 -15.50 -7.53 -19.78
CA GLU A 137 -14.20 -6.90 -19.50
C GLU A 137 -13.23 -7.89 -18.83
N ALA A 138 -13.68 -8.64 -17.83
CA ALA A 138 -12.87 -9.66 -17.16
C ALA A 138 -12.44 -10.80 -18.12
N ASP A 139 -13.30 -11.16 -19.08
CA ASP A 139 -12.97 -12.14 -20.11
C ASP A 139 -11.99 -11.56 -21.15
N ALA A 140 -12.09 -10.26 -21.47
CA ALA A 140 -11.09 -9.59 -22.31
C ALA A 140 -9.72 -9.52 -21.63
N GLU A 141 -9.68 -9.23 -20.34
CA GLU A 141 -8.47 -9.29 -19.52
C GLU A 141 -7.91 -10.71 -19.47
N SER A 142 -8.77 -11.71 -19.28
CA SER A 142 -8.37 -13.13 -19.28
C SER A 142 -7.63 -13.51 -20.56
N ARG A 143 -8.12 -13.06 -21.72
CA ARG A 143 -7.47 -13.29 -23.02
C ARG A 143 -6.08 -12.67 -23.09
N ARG A 144 -5.92 -11.41 -22.64
CA ARG A 144 -4.60 -10.75 -22.60
C ARG A 144 -3.62 -11.45 -21.65
N CYS A 145 -4.12 -12.03 -20.57
CA CYS A 145 -3.32 -12.78 -19.59
C CYS A 145 -2.88 -14.17 -20.06
N GLN A 146 -3.41 -14.72 -21.17
CA GLN A 146 -3.05 -16.06 -21.65
C GLN A 146 -1.56 -16.20 -22.01
N THR A 147 -0.90 -15.10 -22.37
CA THR A 147 0.54 -15.08 -22.68
C THR A 147 1.43 -14.79 -21.47
N VAL A 148 0.85 -14.62 -20.27
CA VAL A 148 1.60 -14.42 -19.03
C VAL A 148 1.98 -15.77 -18.42
N THR A 149 3.27 -16.10 -18.51
CA THR A 149 3.85 -17.33 -17.96
C THR A 149 4.18 -17.18 -16.48
N GLU A 150 4.59 -18.28 -15.84
CA GLU A 150 5.14 -18.23 -14.50
C GLU A 150 6.47 -17.45 -14.42
N ALA A 151 7.32 -17.58 -15.45
CA ALA A 151 8.56 -16.81 -15.54
C ALA A 151 8.28 -15.31 -15.52
N HIS A 152 7.23 -14.85 -16.21
CA HIS A 152 6.80 -13.43 -16.14
C HIS A 152 6.38 -13.02 -14.74
N ARG A 153 5.69 -13.89 -13.99
CA ARG A 153 5.27 -13.60 -12.60
C ARG A 153 6.48 -13.43 -11.67
N TRP A 154 7.53 -14.22 -11.86
CA TRP A 154 8.77 -14.09 -11.10
C TRP A 154 9.52 -12.78 -11.34
N LEU A 155 9.24 -12.07 -12.44
CA LEU A 155 9.85 -10.75 -12.70
C LEU A 155 9.25 -9.63 -11.84
N LEU A 156 8.08 -9.82 -11.24
CA LEU A 156 7.33 -8.75 -10.57
C LEU A 156 8.17 -8.00 -9.52
N PRO A 157 8.87 -8.65 -8.57
CA PRO A 157 9.72 -7.93 -7.61
C PRO A 157 10.80 -7.06 -8.29
N SER A 158 11.45 -7.59 -9.31
CA SER A 158 12.54 -6.89 -10.00
C SER A 158 12.04 -5.67 -10.78
N LEU A 159 10.91 -5.81 -11.50
CA LEU A 159 10.28 -4.72 -12.24
C LEU A 159 9.78 -3.63 -11.29
N ALA A 160 9.10 -4.02 -10.20
CA ALA A 160 8.59 -3.09 -9.21
C ALA A 160 9.73 -2.32 -8.50
N ALA A 161 10.85 -2.99 -8.20
CA ALA A 161 12.03 -2.33 -7.64
C ALA A 161 12.63 -1.28 -8.59
N ARG A 162 12.73 -1.59 -9.89
CA ARG A 162 13.23 -0.62 -10.90
C ARG A 162 12.28 0.55 -11.08
N ALA A 163 10.98 0.30 -11.16
CA ALA A 163 9.97 1.35 -11.22
C ALA A 163 10.01 2.26 -9.98
N MET A 164 10.15 1.67 -8.78
CA MET A 164 10.29 2.39 -7.51
C MET A 164 11.52 3.30 -7.48
N ARG A 165 12.68 2.78 -7.90
CA ARG A 165 13.93 3.55 -7.97
C ARG A 165 13.87 4.65 -9.03
N GLY A 166 13.13 4.42 -10.10
CA GLY A 166 12.76 5.44 -11.08
C GLY A 166 11.67 6.42 -10.60
N GLN A 167 11.29 6.37 -9.32
CA GLN A 167 10.32 7.25 -8.67
C GLN A 167 8.92 7.20 -9.29
N VAL A 168 8.54 6.07 -9.90
CA VAL A 168 7.18 5.88 -10.40
C VAL A 168 6.23 5.74 -9.21
N PRO A 169 5.15 6.53 -9.11
CA PRO A 169 4.18 6.43 -8.03
C PRO A 169 3.60 5.01 -7.90
N GLU A 170 3.29 4.63 -6.66
CA GLU A 170 2.74 3.30 -6.28
C GLU A 170 3.69 2.11 -6.50
N ALA A 171 4.85 2.29 -7.14
CA ALA A 171 5.78 1.19 -7.38
C ALA A 171 6.36 0.63 -6.07
N ALA A 172 6.55 1.47 -5.05
CA ALA A 172 6.98 1.04 -3.72
C ALA A 172 5.97 0.09 -3.08
N ALA A 173 4.68 0.40 -3.22
CA ALA A 173 3.59 -0.44 -2.74
C ALA A 173 3.57 -1.79 -3.45
N ALA A 174 3.69 -1.79 -4.78
CA ALA A 174 3.74 -3.04 -5.55
C ALA A 174 4.94 -3.90 -5.16
N TYR A 175 6.12 -3.30 -5.00
CA TYR A 175 7.32 -4.00 -4.55
C TYR A 175 7.09 -4.62 -3.16
N SER A 176 6.57 -3.84 -2.20
CA SER A 176 6.34 -4.32 -0.84
C SER A 176 5.33 -5.46 -0.70
N ASN A 177 4.43 -5.61 -1.68
CA ASN A 177 3.48 -6.73 -1.75
C ASN A 177 4.08 -7.98 -2.40
N ALA A 178 5.22 -7.83 -3.08
CA ALA A 178 5.88 -8.88 -3.83
C ALA A 178 7.07 -9.50 -3.08
N VAL A 179 7.57 -8.83 -2.05
CA VAL A 179 8.69 -9.29 -1.22
C VAL A 179 8.34 -9.21 0.26
N PHE A 180 8.91 -10.11 1.08
CA PHE A 180 8.77 -10.03 2.52
C PHE A 180 9.88 -9.15 3.12
N PRO A 181 9.58 -8.23 4.05
CA PRO A 181 10.59 -7.35 4.64
C PRO A 181 11.68 -8.11 5.41
N GLY A 182 11.39 -9.33 5.87
CA GLY A 182 12.35 -10.20 6.56
C GLY A 182 13.50 -10.69 5.66
N ASP A 183 13.30 -10.72 4.34
CA ASP A 183 14.29 -11.17 3.36
C ASP A 183 15.25 -10.06 2.94
N LEU A 184 15.04 -8.83 3.43
CA LEU A 184 15.77 -7.63 3.03
C LEU A 184 16.74 -7.16 4.12
N THR A 185 17.78 -6.44 3.69
CA THR A 185 18.65 -5.69 4.59
C THR A 185 17.91 -4.48 5.20
N ALA A 186 18.45 -3.93 6.29
CA ALA A 186 17.87 -2.73 6.91
C ALA A 186 17.86 -1.52 5.95
N SER A 187 18.91 -1.37 5.13
CA SER A 187 19.00 -0.32 4.11
C SER A 187 17.95 -0.46 3.01
N GLU A 188 17.70 -1.67 2.53
CA GLU A 188 16.67 -1.91 1.49
C GLU A 188 15.27 -1.65 2.03
N ARG A 189 14.98 -2.07 3.28
CA ARG A 189 13.70 -1.73 3.91
C ARG A 189 13.50 -0.23 4.04
N GLN A 190 14.56 0.49 4.43
CA GLN A 190 14.53 1.94 4.54
C GLN A 190 14.28 2.60 3.18
N GLU A 191 14.93 2.12 2.11
CA GLU A 191 14.68 2.59 0.73
C GLU A 191 13.19 2.46 0.35
N VAL A 192 12.57 1.32 0.65
CA VAL A 192 11.14 1.08 0.38
C VAL A 192 10.26 1.99 1.22
N ALA A 193 10.56 2.17 2.51
CA ALA A 193 9.80 3.06 3.37
C ALA A 193 9.88 4.51 2.91
N ASP A 194 11.05 4.99 2.49
CA ASP A 194 11.23 6.34 1.97
C ASP A 194 10.48 6.54 0.66
N ALA A 195 10.45 5.53 -0.21
CA ALA A 195 9.63 5.56 -1.41
C ALA A 195 8.12 5.58 -1.08
N MET A 196 7.65 4.77 -0.13
CA MET A 196 6.25 4.80 0.33
C MET A 196 5.86 6.14 0.94
N ARG A 197 6.73 6.76 1.76
CA ARG A 197 6.51 8.10 2.31
C ARG A 197 6.33 9.11 1.19
N ARG A 198 7.25 9.09 0.23
CA ARG A 198 7.25 10.03 -0.89
C ARG A 198 5.96 9.90 -1.73
N ASP A 199 5.54 8.67 -2.01
CA ASP A 199 4.30 8.39 -2.74
C ASP A 199 3.06 8.81 -1.92
N ALA A 200 2.99 8.48 -0.63
CA ALA A 200 1.87 8.87 0.24
C ALA A 200 1.73 10.40 0.38
N LEU A 201 2.85 11.14 0.38
CA LEU A 201 2.86 12.60 0.46
C LEU A 201 2.34 13.30 -0.80
N THR A 202 2.17 12.59 -1.92
CA THR A 202 1.45 13.11 -3.10
C THR A 202 -0.05 13.27 -2.82
N GLY A 203 -0.57 12.55 -1.82
CA GLY A 203 -1.98 12.54 -1.47
C GLY A 203 -2.86 11.71 -2.39
N ASP A 204 -2.27 10.91 -3.28
CA ASP A 204 -3.00 9.89 -4.03
C ASP A 204 -3.61 8.83 -3.09
N ALA A 205 -4.88 8.48 -3.33
CA ALA A 205 -5.64 7.58 -2.46
C ALA A 205 -5.07 6.15 -2.46
N ALA A 206 -4.57 5.65 -3.60
CA ALA A 206 -3.98 4.32 -3.67
C ALA A 206 -2.66 4.25 -2.90
N SER A 207 -1.83 5.28 -3.02
CA SER A 207 -0.56 5.44 -2.31
C SER A 207 -0.76 5.53 -0.79
N LEU A 208 -1.73 6.34 -0.33
CA LEU A 208 -2.10 6.43 1.09
C LEU A 208 -2.60 5.07 1.61
N ARG A 209 -3.49 4.40 0.88
CA ARG A 209 -4.02 3.08 1.27
C ARG A 209 -2.90 2.04 1.38
N ALA A 210 -1.99 2.03 0.41
CA ALA A 210 -0.84 1.13 0.41
C ALA A 210 0.08 1.37 1.61
N ALA A 211 0.40 2.62 1.93
CA ALA A 211 1.20 2.96 3.11
C ALA A 211 0.53 2.45 4.41
N LEU A 212 -0.79 2.58 4.52
CA LEU A 212 -1.57 2.10 5.66
C LEU A 212 -1.60 0.57 5.77
N GLN A 213 -1.68 -0.13 4.64
CA GLN A 213 -1.70 -1.61 4.58
C GLN A 213 -0.31 -2.25 4.68
N SER A 214 0.75 -1.47 4.51
CA SER A 214 2.12 -1.99 4.53
C SER A 214 2.47 -2.64 5.89
N HIS A 215 3.29 -3.69 5.86
CA HIS A 215 3.77 -4.34 7.08
C HIS A 215 4.61 -3.36 7.96
N PRO A 216 4.48 -3.35 9.30
CA PRO A 216 5.23 -2.44 10.18
C PRO A 216 6.76 -2.55 10.02
N ALA A 217 7.27 -3.75 9.72
CA ALA A 217 8.70 -3.99 9.51
C ALA A 217 9.31 -3.17 8.35
N TRP A 218 8.51 -2.60 7.44
CA TRP A 218 9.02 -1.67 6.43
C TRP A 218 9.63 -0.41 7.06
N GLY A 219 9.17 0.01 8.24
CA GLY A 219 9.73 1.17 8.94
C GLY A 219 8.90 2.45 8.84
N LEU A 220 7.64 2.37 8.39
CA LEU A 220 6.67 3.45 8.57
C LEU A 220 6.21 3.52 10.02
N THR A 221 6.34 4.70 10.63
CA THR A 221 5.97 4.94 12.03
C THR A 221 4.44 5.00 12.20
N ASP A 222 3.97 4.73 13.41
CA ASP A 222 2.54 4.87 13.73
C ASP A 222 2.04 6.30 13.53
N GLN A 223 2.89 7.30 13.80
CA GLN A 223 2.54 8.70 13.59
C GLN A 223 2.34 9.01 12.10
N GLU A 224 3.21 8.51 11.22
CA GLU A 224 3.03 8.64 9.77
C GLU A 224 1.73 7.98 9.31
N ARG A 225 1.45 6.76 9.80
CA ARG A 225 0.21 6.05 9.48
C ARG A 225 -1.03 6.79 9.99
N MET A 226 -0.98 7.41 11.17
CA MET A 226 -2.08 8.27 11.65
C MET A 226 -2.31 9.47 10.73
N VAL A 227 -1.24 10.13 10.27
CA VAL A 227 -1.32 11.25 9.32
C VAL A 227 -1.92 10.78 7.99
N TYR A 228 -1.44 9.66 7.43
CA TYR A 228 -1.95 9.13 6.16
C TYR A 228 -3.41 8.68 6.26
N ALA A 229 -3.82 8.07 7.37
CA ALA A 229 -5.21 7.67 7.62
C ALA A 229 -6.14 8.89 7.72
N ALA A 230 -5.69 9.96 8.39
CA ALA A 230 -6.43 11.20 8.46
C ALA A 230 -6.48 11.91 7.09
N ALA A 231 -5.39 11.91 6.31
CA ALA A 231 -5.35 12.51 4.98
C ALA A 231 -6.33 11.80 4.02
N LEU A 232 -6.35 10.47 4.04
CA LEU A 232 -7.26 9.66 3.21
C LEU A 232 -8.74 9.96 3.51
N GLN A 233 -9.07 10.29 4.76
CA GLN A 233 -10.43 10.66 5.15
C GLN A 233 -10.85 12.06 4.69
N GLN A 234 -9.90 12.92 4.34
CA GLN A 234 -10.13 14.31 3.94
C GLN A 234 -10.19 14.50 2.41
N LEU A 235 -9.95 13.46 1.61
CA LEU A 235 -10.03 13.54 0.15
C LEU A 235 -11.50 13.66 -0.31
N PRO A 236 -11.87 14.71 -1.06
CA PRO A 236 -13.18 14.78 -1.72
C PRO A 236 -13.28 13.62 -2.72
N ASP A 237 -14.46 13.04 -2.92
CA ASP A 237 -14.71 11.94 -3.88
C ASP A 237 -14.12 10.56 -3.52
N ARG A 238 -13.58 10.39 -2.31
CA ARG A 238 -13.05 9.10 -1.80
C ARG A 238 -13.80 8.58 -0.58
N ALA A 239 -15.14 8.68 -0.59
CA ALA A 239 -15.99 8.29 0.54
C ALA A 239 -15.80 6.82 0.97
N ALA A 240 -15.64 5.91 0.01
CA ALA A 240 -15.39 4.49 0.29
C ALA A 240 -14.04 4.27 1.01
N ASP A 241 -12.99 4.98 0.60
CA ASP A 241 -11.67 4.92 1.22
C ASP A 241 -11.66 5.54 2.61
N ALA A 242 -12.33 6.68 2.78
CA ALA A 242 -12.51 7.30 4.07
C ALA A 242 -13.26 6.37 5.03
N GLN A 243 -14.28 5.67 4.55
CA GLN A 243 -15.03 4.70 5.35
C GLN A 243 -14.19 3.47 5.70
N TRP A 244 -13.41 2.96 4.74
CA TRP A 244 -12.46 1.88 4.99
C TRP A 244 -11.45 2.27 6.07
N ALA A 245 -10.83 3.46 5.98
CA ALA A 245 -9.85 3.93 6.95
C ALA A 245 -10.45 4.04 8.36
N ARG A 246 -11.65 4.64 8.49
CA ARG A 246 -12.38 4.73 9.77
C ARG A 246 -12.67 3.35 10.36
N SER A 247 -13.13 2.42 9.54
CA SER A 247 -13.42 1.04 9.94
C SER A 247 -12.16 0.34 10.48
N MET A 248 -11.04 0.47 9.77
CA MET A 248 -9.78 -0.14 10.18
C MET A 248 -9.23 0.47 11.48
N THR A 249 -9.35 1.80 11.66
CA THR A 249 -8.99 2.46 12.93
C THR A 249 -9.90 2.00 14.08
N ALA A 250 -11.21 1.89 13.85
CA ALA A 250 -12.16 1.42 14.88
C ALA A 250 -11.91 -0.05 15.29
N GLN A 251 -11.44 -0.88 14.36
CA GLN A 251 -11.04 -2.27 14.63
C GLN A 251 -9.64 -2.41 15.24
N GLY A 252 -8.90 -1.30 15.44
CA GLY A 252 -7.53 -1.32 15.96
C GLY A 252 -6.48 -1.84 14.96
N LEU A 253 -6.83 -1.95 13.68
CA LEU A 253 -5.92 -2.39 12.62
C LEU A 253 -5.05 -1.24 12.08
N LEU A 254 -5.47 0.00 12.29
CA LEU A 254 -4.68 1.20 12.05
C LEU A 254 -4.51 1.99 13.35
N PRO A 255 -3.36 2.67 13.55
CA PRO A 255 -3.14 3.47 14.73
C PRO A 255 -4.17 4.61 14.80
N ALA A 256 -4.69 4.84 16.00
CA ALA A 256 -5.62 5.91 16.32
C ALA A 256 -4.93 6.96 17.20
N VAL A 257 -5.29 8.23 17.03
CA VAL A 257 -4.83 9.28 17.95
C VAL A 257 -5.54 9.07 19.29
N PRO A 258 -4.82 8.90 20.41
CA PRO A 258 -5.44 8.77 21.73
C PRO A 258 -6.25 10.03 22.09
N PRO A 259 -7.46 9.90 22.67
CA PRO A 259 -8.33 11.05 22.97
C PRO A 259 -7.73 12.01 24.01
N ASN A 260 -6.78 11.53 24.82
CA ASN A 260 -6.08 12.32 25.83
C ASN A 260 -4.85 13.08 25.29
N ARG A 261 -4.68 13.17 23.97
CA ARG A 261 -3.54 13.86 23.33
C ARG A 261 -3.99 14.91 22.30
N PRO A 262 -4.62 16.03 22.74
CA PRO A 262 -5.16 17.05 21.83
C PRO A 262 -4.07 17.72 20.96
N ALA A 263 -2.86 17.91 21.48
CA ALA A 263 -1.75 18.46 20.69
C ALA A 263 -1.33 17.54 19.54
N LEU A 264 -1.29 16.23 19.77
CA LEU A 264 -1.01 15.23 18.73
C LEU A 264 -2.14 15.22 17.69
N GLN A 265 -3.39 15.28 18.14
CA GLN A 265 -4.55 15.35 17.24
C GLN A 265 -4.46 16.57 16.31
N ALA A 266 -4.19 17.75 16.85
CA ALA A 266 -4.02 18.96 16.07
C ALA A 266 -2.88 18.85 15.05
N ALA A 267 -1.73 18.28 15.46
CA ALA A 267 -0.58 18.06 14.57
C ALA A 267 -0.92 17.07 13.43
N VAL A 268 -1.58 15.95 13.74
CA VAL A 268 -2.01 14.96 12.75
C VAL A 268 -3.01 15.57 11.76
N GLN A 269 -4.01 16.31 12.25
CA GLN A 269 -5.01 16.95 11.38
C GLN A 269 -4.38 18.02 10.48
N LYS A 270 -3.44 18.80 11.00
CA LYS A 270 -2.70 19.79 10.21
C LYS A 270 -1.90 19.12 9.08
N ALA A 271 -1.08 18.12 9.40
CA ALA A 271 -0.27 17.41 8.40
C ALA A 271 -1.14 16.69 7.36
N ALA A 272 -2.26 16.10 7.80
CA ALA A 272 -3.23 15.47 6.91
C ALA A 272 -3.87 16.48 5.94
N ALA A 273 -4.25 17.65 6.43
CA ALA A 273 -4.81 18.72 5.61
C ALA A 273 -3.82 19.23 4.56
N GLU A 274 -2.52 19.30 4.89
CA GLU A 274 -1.46 19.64 3.95
C GLU A 274 -1.35 18.61 2.81
N ILE A 275 -1.40 17.31 3.12
CA ILE A 275 -1.40 16.24 2.11
C ILE A 275 -2.65 16.33 1.23
N ALA A 276 -3.84 16.45 1.83
CA ALA A 276 -5.09 16.55 1.10
C ALA A 276 -5.21 17.83 0.26
N ALA A 277 -4.57 18.94 0.68
CA ALA A 277 -4.48 20.16 -0.11
C ALA A 277 -3.57 19.97 -1.34
N ARG A 278 -2.43 19.28 -1.20
CA ARG A 278 -1.55 18.95 -2.33
C ARG A 278 -2.26 18.08 -3.37
N ALA A 279 -2.99 17.05 -2.92
CA ALA A 279 -3.78 16.19 -3.81
C ALA A 279 -4.75 17.00 -4.68
N ARG A 280 -5.45 17.97 -4.08
CA ARG A 280 -6.39 18.85 -4.79
C ARG A 280 -5.72 19.82 -5.76
N ALA A 281 -4.46 20.16 -5.53
CA ALA A 281 -3.69 21.06 -6.38
C ALA A 281 -3.00 20.35 -7.55
N ALA A 282 -2.90 19.01 -7.52
CA ALA A 282 -2.27 18.24 -8.57
C ALA A 282 -3.16 18.23 -9.83
N PRO A 283 -2.63 18.60 -11.02
CA PRO A 283 -3.39 18.55 -12.26
C PRO A 283 -3.69 17.09 -12.62
N GLY A 284 -4.97 16.73 -12.69
CA GLY A 284 -5.44 15.38 -13.05
C GLY A 284 -6.04 14.57 -11.89
N GLY A 285 -6.30 15.20 -10.73
CA GLY A 285 -7.18 14.65 -9.70
C GLY A 285 -8.65 14.64 -10.11
#